data_AF-A0A2I0P442-F1
#
_entry.id   AF-A0A2I0P442-F1
#
_cell.length_a   1.000
_cell.length_b   1.000
_cell.length_c   1.000
_cell.angle_alpha   90.00
_cell.angle_beta   90.00
_cell.angle_gamma   90.00
#
_symmetry.space_group_name_H-M   'P 1'
#
loop_
_entity.id
_entity.type
_entity.pdbx_description
1 polymer ?
#
loop_
_entity_poly.entity_id
_entity_poly.type
_entity_poly.pdbx_seq_one_letter_code
_entity_poly.pdbx_strand_id
1 'polypeptide(L)'
;KVQTTAPVNPADYIALPVEKDEPCHACGRRPTSSIKRGGEKKYLCYDCLKAAKRSRVQPLPGVLDHRTFSRTKVELGRCDICGEKRAVYRSREGRTSICDQCYARLVREWNGRAGVR
;
A
#
# COMPACT_ATOMS: atom_id res chain seq x y z
N LYS A 1 5.48 20.64 -11.36
CA LYS A 1 5.52 20.64 -9.88
C LYS A 1 4.77 19.40 -9.40
N VAL A 2 5.47 18.36 -8.95
CA VAL A 2 4.82 17.18 -8.34
C VAL A 2 4.29 17.66 -7.01
N GLN A 3 2.97 17.90 -6.94
CA GLN A 3 2.33 18.22 -5.68
C GLN A 3 2.52 17.00 -4.78
N THR A 4 3.31 17.17 -3.73
CA THR A 4 3.41 16.23 -2.62
C THR A 4 2.06 16.22 -1.92
N THR A 5 1.11 15.46 -2.47
CA THR A 5 -0.21 15.29 -1.87
C THR A 5 -0.02 14.65 -0.52
N ALA A 6 -0.54 15.31 0.52
CA ALA A 6 -0.51 14.84 1.90
C ALA A 6 -0.82 13.33 1.97
N PRO A 7 -0.15 12.57 2.85
CA PRO A 7 -0.37 11.13 2.96
C PRO A 7 -1.84 10.86 3.23
N VAL A 8 -2.51 10.23 2.27
CA VAL A 8 -3.92 9.85 2.39
C VAL A 8 -4.01 8.73 3.43
N ASN A 9 -4.63 9.01 4.57
CA ASN A 9 -4.99 7.98 5.53
C ASN A 9 -6.33 7.34 5.11
N PRO A 10 -6.36 6.06 4.71
CA PRO A 10 -7.57 5.42 4.21
C PRO A 10 -8.66 5.24 5.29
N ALA A 11 -8.32 5.32 6.57
CA ALA A 11 -9.30 5.23 7.67
C ALA A 11 -10.20 6.47 7.79
N ASP A 12 -9.76 7.60 7.23
CA ASP A 12 -10.51 8.85 7.27
C ASP A 12 -11.60 8.89 6.19
N TYR A 13 -11.69 7.89 5.32
CA TYR A 13 -12.62 7.86 4.19
C TYR A 13 -13.67 6.77 4.34
N ILE A 14 -14.90 7.11 3.99
CA ILE A 14 -16.03 6.18 3.87
C ILE A 14 -16.39 5.98 2.41
N ALA A 15 -16.77 4.75 2.07
CA ALA A 15 -17.31 4.44 0.76
C ALA A 15 -18.65 5.17 0.57
N LEU A 16 -18.82 5.80 -0.59
CA LEU A 16 -20.11 6.35 -0.97
C LEU A 16 -21.03 5.20 -1.41
N PRO A 17 -22.34 5.27 -1.14
CA PRO A 17 -23.29 4.27 -1.63
C PRO A 17 -23.41 4.28 -3.16
N VAL A 18 -23.15 5.42 -3.79
CA VAL A 18 -23.09 5.62 -5.24
C VAL A 18 -21.87 6.47 -5.57
N GLU A 19 -21.20 6.16 -6.67
CA GLU A 19 -20.08 6.95 -7.17
C GLU A 19 -20.52 8.38 -7.51
N LYS A 20 -19.66 9.35 -7.24
CA LYS A 20 -19.97 10.77 -7.46
C LYS A 20 -19.01 11.39 -8.46
N ASP A 21 -19.50 12.25 -9.36
CA ASP A 21 -18.66 12.98 -10.33
C ASP A 21 -17.89 14.16 -9.70
N GLU A 22 -17.35 13.96 -8.51
CA GLU A 22 -16.48 14.94 -7.86
C GLU A 22 -15.02 14.58 -8.14
N PRO A 23 -14.12 15.57 -8.29
CA PRO A 23 -12.71 15.31 -8.50
C PRO A 23 -12.06 14.69 -7.25
N CYS A 24 -11.25 13.66 -7.46
CA CYS A 24 -10.38 13.11 -6.43
C CYS A 24 -9.38 14.17 -5.96
N HIS A 25 -9.34 14.48 -4.66
CA HIS A 25 -8.41 15.49 -4.15
C HIS A 25 -6.93 15.08 -4.24
N ALA A 26 -6.64 13.79 -4.45
CA ALA A 26 -5.28 13.28 -4.58
C ALA A 26 -4.78 13.23 -6.04
N CYS A 27 -5.64 12.96 -7.02
CA CYS A 27 -5.21 12.80 -8.42
C CYS A 27 -6.05 13.57 -9.45
N GLY A 28 -7.10 14.26 -9.02
CA GLY A 28 -8.03 15.04 -9.87
C GLY A 28 -9.01 14.20 -10.69
N ARG A 29 -8.84 12.87 -10.77
CA ARG A 29 -9.72 11.99 -11.57
C ARG A 29 -11.12 11.88 -11.01
N ARG A 30 -12.07 11.62 -11.91
CA ARG A 30 -13.47 11.30 -11.65
C ARG A 30 -13.81 9.94 -12.30
N PRO A 31 -14.81 9.20 -11.82
CA PRO A 31 -15.62 9.48 -10.63
C PRO A 31 -14.87 9.18 -9.33
N THR A 32 -15.45 9.59 -8.20
CA THR A 32 -14.95 9.28 -6.86
C THR A 32 -15.87 8.30 -6.15
N SER A 33 -15.27 7.41 -5.37
CA SER A 33 -15.95 6.31 -4.69
C SER A 33 -16.03 6.51 -3.18
N SER A 34 -15.41 7.57 -2.65
CA SER A 34 -15.26 7.74 -1.21
C SER A 34 -15.15 9.21 -0.81
N ILE A 35 -15.63 9.53 0.40
CA ILE A 35 -15.62 10.88 0.99
C ILE A 35 -14.96 10.86 2.37
N LYS A 36 -14.26 11.94 2.72
CA LYS A 36 -13.62 12.10 4.03
C LYS A 36 -14.66 12.30 5.13
N ARG A 37 -14.45 11.66 6.29
CA ARG A 37 -15.22 11.85 7.52
C ARG A 37 -14.95 13.25 8.11
N GLY A 38 -15.92 13.82 8.81
CA GLY A 38 -15.74 15.08 9.54
C GLY A 38 -16.12 16.35 8.77
N GLY A 39 -17.01 16.27 7.79
CA GLY A 39 -17.63 17.45 7.17
C GLY A 39 -16.82 18.11 6.05
N GLU A 40 -15.53 17.79 5.89
CA GLU A 40 -14.77 18.22 4.71
C GLU A 40 -15.23 17.46 3.45
N LYS A 41 -15.68 18.17 2.41
CA LYS A 41 -16.04 17.61 1.09
C LYS A 41 -14.79 17.20 0.29
N LYS A 42 -13.95 16.32 0.84
CA LYS A 42 -12.77 15.74 0.17
C LYS A 42 -13.14 14.36 -0.35
N TYR A 43 -12.98 14.16 -1.65
CA TYR A 43 -13.30 12.91 -2.32
C TYR A 43 -12.06 12.14 -2.76
N LEU A 44 -12.17 10.82 -2.83
CA LEU A 44 -11.14 9.92 -3.34
C LEU A 44 -11.71 8.97 -4.38
N CYS A 45 -10.95 8.76 -5.46
CA CYS A 45 -11.23 7.67 -6.39
C CYS A 45 -10.80 6.32 -5.79
N TYR A 46 -11.34 5.25 -6.37
CA TYR A 46 -11.07 3.88 -5.94
C TYR A 46 -9.56 3.57 -5.92
N ASP A 47 -8.83 3.98 -6.97
CA ASP A 47 -7.39 3.72 -7.09
C ASP A 47 -6.57 4.40 -6.00
N CYS A 48 -6.86 5.67 -5.70
CA CYS A 48 -6.15 6.41 -4.65
C CYS A 48 -6.46 5.85 -3.26
N LEU A 49 -7.72 5.47 -3.00
CA LEU A 49 -8.07 4.81 -1.75
C LEU A 49 -7.39 3.43 -1.62
N LYS A 50 -7.33 2.66 -2.71
CA LYS A 50 -6.66 1.35 -2.75
C LYS A 50 -5.15 1.48 -2.56
N ALA A 51 -4.51 2.48 -3.17
CA ALA A 51 -3.09 2.77 -2.99
C ALA A 51 -2.78 3.21 -1.54
N ALA A 52 -3.65 4.00 -0.93
CA ALA A 52 -3.55 4.41 0.47
C ALA A 52 -3.65 3.21 1.42
N LYS A 53 -4.61 2.29 1.20
CA LYS A 53 -4.73 1.04 1.97
C LYS A 53 -3.47 0.18 1.89
N ARG A 54 -2.88 0.04 0.70
CA ARG A 54 -1.61 -0.70 0.49
C ARG A 54 -0.41 -0.05 1.16
N SER A 55 -0.46 1.26 1.44
CA SER A 55 0.62 1.99 2.11
C SER A 55 0.48 2.02 3.62
N ARG A 56 -0.64 1.56 4.18
CA ARG A 56 -0.87 1.46 5.63
C ARG A 56 -0.15 0.27 6.25
N VAL A 57 0.02 -0.82 5.49
CA VAL A 57 0.82 -1.97 5.95
C VAL A 57 2.26 -1.75 5.52
N GLN A 58 2.96 -0.89 6.26
CA GLN A 58 4.42 -0.88 6.21
C GLN A 58 4.95 -1.77 7.32
N PRO A 59 5.77 -2.78 7.00
CA PRO A 59 6.51 -3.47 8.05
C PRO A 59 7.36 -2.44 8.78
N LEU A 60 7.44 -2.56 10.10
CA LEU A 60 8.20 -1.64 10.93
C LEU A 60 9.64 -1.51 10.38
N PRO A 61 10.17 -0.28 10.27
CA PRO A 61 11.55 -0.03 9.87
C PRO A 61 12.53 -0.94 10.62
N GLY A 62 13.29 -1.78 9.90
CA GLY A 62 14.30 -2.67 10.50
C GLY A 62 13.78 -4.02 11.02
N VAL A 63 12.48 -4.27 11.02
CA VAL A 63 11.90 -5.56 11.48
C VAL A 63 11.91 -6.61 10.37
N LEU A 64 11.83 -6.20 9.11
CA LEU A 64 11.94 -7.10 7.96
C LEU A 64 13.18 -6.74 7.14
N ASP A 65 14.21 -7.58 7.22
CA ASP A 65 15.40 -7.50 6.37
C ASP A 65 15.17 -8.32 5.10
N HIS A 66 15.20 -7.68 3.91
CA HIS A 66 15.03 -8.38 2.63
C HIS A 66 16.04 -9.51 2.41
N ARG A 67 17.21 -9.46 3.05
CA ARG A 67 18.26 -10.49 2.95
C ARG A 67 17.86 -11.79 3.65
N THR A 68 16.89 -11.72 4.55
CA THR A 68 16.31 -12.88 5.22
C THR A 68 15.21 -13.55 4.40
N PHE A 69 14.77 -12.95 3.29
CA PHE A 69 13.73 -13.51 2.44
C PHE A 69 14.32 -14.31 1.29
N SER A 70 13.94 -15.58 1.22
CA SER A 70 14.29 -16.46 0.11
C SER A 70 13.06 -16.70 -0.77
N ARG A 71 13.24 -16.53 -2.09
CA ARG A 71 12.20 -16.88 -3.06
C ARG A 71 11.95 -18.37 -3.01
N THR A 72 10.71 -18.76 -2.81
CA THR A 72 10.34 -20.13 -2.56
C THR A 72 9.31 -20.59 -3.61
N LYS A 73 9.49 -21.79 -4.15
CA LYS A 73 8.61 -22.37 -5.19
C LYS A 73 7.40 -23.12 -4.61
N VAL A 74 7.38 -23.40 -3.30
CA VAL A 74 6.19 -23.97 -2.65
C VAL A 74 5.10 -22.91 -2.45
N GLU A 75 3.86 -23.35 -2.47
CA GLU A 75 2.71 -22.48 -2.26
C GLU A 75 2.64 -22.02 -0.80
N LEU A 76 2.99 -20.75 -0.56
CA LEU A 76 3.03 -20.13 0.78
C LEU A 76 1.69 -19.50 1.19
N GLY A 77 0.64 -19.64 0.38
CA GLY A 77 -0.65 -18.97 0.61
C GLY A 77 -0.64 -17.49 0.21
N ARG A 78 -1.35 -16.65 0.99
CA ARG A 78 -1.49 -15.20 0.74
C ARG A 78 -0.38 -14.42 1.44
N CYS A 79 -0.06 -13.24 0.91
CA CYS A 79 0.94 -12.35 1.47
C CYS A 79 0.51 -11.80 2.83
N ASP A 80 1.36 -11.94 3.85
CA ASP A 80 1.08 -11.45 5.20
C ASP A 80 1.02 -9.91 5.30
N ILE A 81 1.64 -9.20 4.34
CA ILE A 81 1.63 -7.73 4.29
C ILE A 81 0.36 -7.21 3.61
N CYS A 82 0.05 -7.66 2.39
CA CYS A 82 -1.07 -7.09 1.64
C CYS A 82 -2.36 -7.92 1.68
N GLY A 83 -2.30 -9.20 2.05
CA GLY A 83 -3.44 -10.13 2.06
C GLY A 83 -4.06 -10.43 0.69
N GLU A 84 -3.66 -9.73 -0.37
CA GLU A 84 -4.31 -9.78 -1.69
C GLU A 84 -3.63 -10.75 -2.68
N LYS A 85 -2.30 -10.88 -2.61
CA LYS A 85 -1.50 -11.62 -3.60
C LYS A 85 -0.89 -12.89 -3.02
N ARG A 86 -0.58 -13.86 -3.88
CA ARG A 86 0.18 -15.06 -3.49
C ARG A 86 1.55 -14.66 -2.93
N ALA A 87 1.94 -15.28 -1.82
CA ALA A 87 3.27 -15.12 -1.26
C ALA A 87 4.29 -15.94 -2.08
N VAL A 88 5.42 -15.30 -2.41
CA VAL A 88 6.49 -15.85 -3.25
C VAL A 88 7.83 -15.85 -2.51
N TYR A 89 7.97 -14.98 -1.51
CA TYR A 89 9.14 -14.89 -0.65
C TYR A 89 8.78 -15.34 0.76
N ARG A 90 9.66 -16.14 1.38
CA ARG A 90 9.53 -16.57 2.78
C ARG A 90 10.72 -16.06 3.58
N SER A 91 10.48 -15.51 4.76
CA SER A 91 11.53 -15.20 5.73
C SER A 91 12.21 -16.50 6.20
N ARG A 92 13.52 -16.44 6.47
CA ARG A 92 14.35 -17.58 6.90
C ARG A 92 13.86 -18.22 8.20
N GLU A 93 13.24 -17.43 9.09
CA GLU A 93 12.61 -17.95 10.32
C GLU A 93 11.20 -18.52 10.08
N GLY A 94 10.69 -18.45 8.85
CA GLY A 94 9.38 -18.96 8.46
C GLY A 94 8.18 -18.17 9.01
N ARG A 95 8.41 -17.07 9.72
CA ARG A 95 7.39 -16.24 10.38
C ARG A 95 6.58 -15.35 9.44
N THR A 96 7.06 -15.10 8.22
CA THR A 96 6.42 -14.16 7.30
C THR A 96 6.65 -14.56 5.85
N SER A 97 5.57 -14.55 5.06
CA SER A 97 5.54 -14.84 3.63
C SER A 97 4.95 -13.64 2.87
N ILE A 98 5.69 -13.13 1.88
CA ILE A 98 5.34 -11.88 1.18
C ILE A 98 5.30 -12.06 -0.34
N CYS A 99 4.50 -11.25 -1.02
CA CYS A 99 4.42 -11.25 -2.49
C CYS A 99 5.56 -10.44 -3.14
N ASP A 100 5.78 -10.64 -4.44
CA ASP A 100 6.82 -9.93 -5.22
C ASP A 100 6.71 -8.40 -5.09
N GLN A 101 5.49 -7.85 -5.05
CA GLN A 101 5.27 -6.40 -4.96
C GLN A 101 5.65 -5.83 -3.59
N CYS A 102 5.35 -6.56 -2.52
CA CYS A 102 5.75 -6.17 -1.16
C CYS A 102 7.26 -6.30 -0.97
N TYR A 103 7.87 -7.35 -1.54
CA TYR A 103 9.32 -7.50 -1.56
C TYR A 103 10.01 -6.34 -2.30
N ALA A 104 9.54 -6.00 -3.51
CA ALA A 104 10.10 -4.89 -4.29
C ALA A 104 9.98 -3.54 -3.58
N ARG A 105 8.88 -3.30 -2.85
CA ARG A 105 8.73 -2.10 -2.00
C ARG A 105 9.78 -2.08 -0.89
N LEU A 106 9.97 -3.21 -0.23
CA LEU A 106 10.91 -3.34 0.88
C LEU A 106 12.36 -3.08 0.45
N VAL A 107 12.76 -3.61 -0.72
CA VAL A 107 14.07 -3.35 -1.32
C VAL A 107 14.22 -1.86 -1.68
N ARG A 108 13.19 -1.20 -2.24
CA ARG A 108 13.25 0.23 -2.55
C ARG A 108 13.41 1.11 -1.31
N GLU A 109 12.66 0.81 -0.25
CA GLU A 109 12.76 1.55 1.02
C GLU A 109 14.12 1.32 1.69
N TRP A 110 14.69 0.12 1.60
CA TRP A 110 16.03 -0.16 2.07
C TRP A 110 17.10 0.58 1.25
N ASN A 111 17.05 0.51 -0.09
CA ASN A 111 17.97 1.23 -0.97
C ASN A 111 17.93 2.74 -0.74
N GLY A 112 16.73 3.31 -0.57
CA GLY A 112 16.55 4.73 -0.25
C GLY A 112 17.18 5.13 1.08
N ARG A 113 17.20 4.24 2.08
CA ARG A 113 17.86 4.47 3.38
C ARG A 113 19.35 4.23 3.35
N ALA A 114 19.81 3.25 2.57
CA ALA A 114 21.22 2.93 2.40
C ALA A 114 21.94 3.90 1.45
N GLY A 115 21.22 4.85 0.83
CA GLY A 115 21.79 5.80 -0.13
C GLY A 115 22.17 5.17 -1.48
N VAL A 116 21.69 3.95 -1.74
CA VAL A 116 21.97 3.22 -2.99
C VAL A 116 20.97 3.72 -4.04
N ARG A 117 21.48 4.48 -5.02
CA ARG A 117 20.69 5.11 -6.08
C ARG A 117 20.90 4.45 -7.43
#